data_AF-R6MXM0-F1
#
_entry.id   AF-R6MXM0-F1
#
_cell.length_a   1.000
_cell.length_b   1.000
_cell.length_c   1.000
_cell.angle_alpha   90.00
_cell.angle_beta   90.00
_cell.angle_gamma   90.00
#
_symmetry.space_group_name_H-M   'P 1'
#
loop_
_entity.id
_entity.type
_entity.pdbx_description
1 polymer ?
#
loop_
_entity_poly.entity_id
_entity_poly.type
_entity_poly.pdbx_seq_one_letter_code
_entity_poly.pdbx_strand_id
1 'polypeptide(L)'
;MVIIIGLVTLLCWILIGCRLKRYVTGVYIGLIWMFLPLNFFDIIVNDSIESQICMAAVPMLMYLCFEYINTKTEVLPVLIFGSMLILRQIDAYSAAVVSICIVLILFLWKSVNRDKHGVVAPGIALLLPDAVTIYQSAVNEEFYYKNFVASDNSVFFSVKDVLNPVYNFKNAQIIYYFGIAIILLAIFGVICSHRKTNIIFFCGIVLFLFAVKPLSVWFVKQSGYRSDRLYVLLILAYTCIFMAFIMWDTLKVKLQIAVCILLCIDMVPAIYIAYQKKDSAVIVSDDSVSDSILQEAQRLTKHKMIVAGKTDGSKIADDAAEAMDLGEYLYVFDRCLASEYDTVVIQKSKMRNKDSDMQMVKKAAKKENYKFVASNEKYALFNQEECEEKSFEVKSAYRAIGIGDNVHQLAMIYPQIYEGTENNIEKYSVSELSKYDTVYLSGFTYDDKDAAEKIVRDTDKKGTKIVINADHMPYDKITRNMVFLGVSCNSISFENGYPNLIIDNKEVVTELFDSNYQDWQGVYMNGLKKVNGYFTEDGKNIAFLGSIDDNINFVGIELISHYAMTYDDTLKKCIDSLLGLKQEDAPLHEIVIKNK
;
A
#
# COMPACT_ATOMS: atom_id res chain seq x y z
N MET A 1 -11.69 25.93 -8.13
CA MET A 1 -10.28 25.90 -8.59
C MET A 1 -10.14 25.12 -9.89
N VAL A 2 -10.76 23.96 -10.01
CA VAL A 2 -10.63 23.06 -11.16
C VAL A 2 -11.14 23.63 -12.50
N ILE A 3 -12.27 24.36 -12.50
CA ILE A 3 -12.73 25.09 -13.70
C ILE A 3 -11.70 26.12 -14.16
N ILE A 4 -11.01 26.78 -13.23
CA ILE A 4 -9.98 27.78 -13.54
C ILE A 4 -8.79 27.09 -14.23
N ILE A 5 -8.36 25.93 -13.74
CA ILE A 5 -7.26 25.18 -14.36
C ILE A 5 -7.67 24.61 -15.73
N GLY A 6 -8.91 24.12 -15.87
CA GLY A 6 -9.47 23.73 -17.17
C GLY A 6 -9.44 24.88 -18.18
N LEU A 7 -9.84 26.09 -17.77
CA LEU A 7 -9.74 27.29 -18.60
C LEU A 7 -8.29 27.67 -18.94
N VAL A 8 -7.35 27.50 -18.01
CA VAL A 8 -5.91 27.70 -18.27
C VAL A 8 -5.42 26.72 -19.34
N THR A 9 -5.78 25.43 -19.28
CA THR A 9 -5.39 24.44 -20.30
C THR A 9 -5.95 24.77 -21.69
N LEU A 10 -7.20 25.24 -21.76
CA LEU A 10 -7.82 25.75 -23.00
C LEU A 10 -7.02 26.93 -23.56
N LEU A 11 -6.69 27.91 -22.70
CA LEU A 11 -5.91 29.08 -23.07
C LEU A 11 -4.50 28.71 -23.59
N CYS A 12 -3.85 27.70 -23.02
CA CYS A 12 -2.55 27.21 -23.49
C CYS A 12 -2.59 26.84 -24.98
N TRP A 13 -3.56 26.04 -25.41
CA TRP A 13 -3.69 25.63 -26.81
C TRP A 13 -4.11 26.75 -27.76
N ILE A 14 -4.94 27.69 -27.27
CA ILE A 14 -5.27 28.90 -28.03
C ILE A 14 -4.01 29.74 -28.28
N LEU A 15 -3.18 29.95 -27.25
CA LEU A 15 -1.92 30.69 -27.36
C LEU A 15 -0.96 30.03 -28.35
N ILE A 16 -0.81 28.70 -28.27
CA ILE A 16 -0.02 27.92 -29.22
C ILE A 16 -0.55 28.11 -30.66
N GLY A 17 -1.87 28.00 -30.86
CA GLY A 17 -2.49 28.22 -32.17
C GLY A 17 -2.28 29.63 -32.71
N CYS A 18 -2.39 30.66 -31.86
CA CYS A 18 -2.12 32.05 -32.24
C CYS A 18 -0.66 32.24 -32.69
N ARG A 19 0.30 31.68 -31.95
CA ARG A 19 1.71 31.78 -32.30
C ARG A 19 2.08 31.04 -33.57
N LEU A 20 1.45 29.89 -33.81
CA LEU A 20 1.60 29.11 -35.05
C LEU A 20 0.74 29.64 -36.22
N LYS A 21 0.01 30.76 -36.04
CA LYS A 21 -0.92 31.36 -37.02
C LYS A 21 -2.02 30.39 -37.49
N ARG A 22 -2.40 29.45 -36.62
CA ARG A 22 -3.43 28.40 -36.80
C ARG A 22 -4.58 28.62 -35.81
N TYR A 23 -5.17 29.81 -35.82
CA TYR A 23 -6.14 30.28 -34.82
C TYR A 23 -7.32 29.31 -34.62
N VAL A 24 -7.99 28.91 -35.71
CA VAL A 24 -9.16 28.03 -35.65
C VAL A 24 -8.79 26.65 -35.10
N THR A 25 -7.67 26.09 -35.55
CA THR A 25 -7.18 24.79 -35.06
C THR A 25 -6.78 24.84 -33.58
N GLY A 26 -6.18 25.95 -33.13
CA GLY A 26 -5.80 26.14 -31.72
C GLY A 26 -7.00 26.21 -30.78
N VAL A 27 -8.03 26.98 -31.15
CA VAL A 27 -9.30 27.03 -30.39
C VAL A 27 -9.95 25.65 -30.36
N TYR A 28 -10.00 24.97 -31.51
CA TYR A 28 -10.57 23.64 -31.62
C TYR A 28 -9.84 22.62 -30.72
N ILE A 29 -8.51 22.55 -30.80
CA ILE A 29 -7.74 21.63 -29.96
C ILE A 29 -7.87 21.99 -28.50
N GLY A 30 -7.87 23.26 -28.13
CA GLY A 30 -8.07 23.65 -26.74
C GLY A 30 -9.41 23.17 -26.18
N LEU A 31 -10.48 23.24 -26.97
CA LEU A 31 -11.78 22.69 -26.58
C LEU A 31 -11.72 21.16 -26.46
N ILE A 32 -11.17 20.47 -27.46
CA ILE A 32 -11.01 19.01 -27.40
C ILE A 32 -10.18 18.59 -26.19
N TRP A 33 -9.07 19.28 -25.93
CA TRP A 33 -8.17 19.00 -24.81
C TRP A 33 -8.87 19.06 -23.47
N MET A 34 -9.76 20.04 -23.27
CA MET A 34 -10.55 20.17 -22.05
C MET A 34 -11.55 19.02 -21.88
N PHE A 35 -12.10 18.51 -22.99
CA PHE A 35 -13.08 17.42 -23.00
C PHE A 35 -12.47 16.03 -23.23
N LEU A 36 -11.14 15.91 -23.30
CA LEU A 36 -10.48 14.62 -23.41
C LEU A 36 -10.91 13.75 -22.22
N PRO A 37 -11.19 12.44 -22.43
CA PRO A 37 -11.70 11.57 -21.37
C PRO A 37 -10.86 11.61 -20.10
N LEU A 38 -9.53 11.55 -20.25
CA LEU A 38 -8.56 11.67 -19.17
C LEU A 38 -8.68 13.03 -18.45
N ASN A 39 -8.61 14.12 -19.22
CA ASN A 39 -8.57 15.47 -18.68
C ASN A 39 -9.90 15.88 -18.03
N PHE A 40 -11.01 15.57 -18.70
CA PHE A 40 -12.35 15.85 -18.23
C PHE A 40 -12.71 15.05 -16.98
N PHE A 41 -12.30 13.78 -16.91
CA PHE A 41 -12.46 12.96 -15.72
C PHE A 41 -11.65 13.51 -14.53
N ASP A 42 -10.38 13.87 -14.74
CA ASP A 42 -9.58 14.48 -13.68
C ASP A 42 -10.07 15.86 -13.23
N ILE A 43 -10.71 16.62 -14.14
CA ILE A 43 -11.35 17.91 -13.86
C ILE A 43 -12.68 17.74 -13.09
N ILE A 44 -13.37 16.61 -13.21
CA ILE A 44 -14.71 16.44 -12.63
C ILE A 44 -14.72 15.53 -11.41
N VAL A 45 -13.84 14.53 -11.37
CA VAL A 45 -13.93 13.40 -10.43
C VAL A 45 -12.71 13.32 -9.51
N ASN A 46 -11.47 13.33 -10.05
CA ASN A 46 -10.28 13.05 -9.23
C ASN A 46 -9.74 14.25 -8.44
N ASP A 47 -10.14 15.49 -8.75
CA ASP A 47 -9.63 16.74 -8.12
C ASP A 47 -8.09 16.80 -7.96
N SER A 48 -7.34 16.05 -8.77
CA SER A 48 -5.88 15.96 -8.70
C SER A 48 -5.24 17.21 -9.30
N ILE A 49 -4.77 18.09 -8.41
CA ILE A 49 -4.05 19.32 -8.78
C ILE A 49 -2.81 18.99 -9.63
N GLU A 50 -2.11 17.90 -9.29
CA GLU A 50 -0.88 17.43 -9.94
C GLU A 50 -1.13 17.10 -11.42
N SER A 51 -2.13 16.27 -11.72
CA SER A 51 -2.49 15.87 -13.08
C SER A 51 -2.94 17.08 -13.92
N GLN A 52 -3.76 17.95 -13.34
CA GLN A 52 -4.30 19.13 -14.03
C GLN A 52 -3.21 20.15 -14.39
N ILE A 53 -2.20 20.34 -13.53
CA ILE A 53 -1.07 21.22 -13.86
C ILE A 53 -0.19 20.60 -14.94
N CYS A 54 0.05 19.28 -14.90
CA CYS A 54 0.74 18.58 -15.99
C CYS A 54 0.03 18.79 -17.33
N MET A 55 -1.30 18.73 -17.38
CA MET A 55 -2.08 18.96 -18.60
C MET A 55 -1.92 20.37 -19.18
N ALA A 56 -1.60 21.37 -18.36
CA ALA A 56 -1.34 22.73 -18.81
C ALA A 56 0.14 22.94 -19.17
N ALA A 57 1.04 22.45 -18.31
CA ALA A 57 2.47 22.69 -18.41
C ALA A 57 3.11 21.94 -19.58
N VAL A 58 2.76 20.67 -19.79
CA VAL A 58 3.42 19.80 -20.78
C VAL A 58 3.26 20.33 -22.23
N PRO A 59 2.05 20.70 -22.71
CA PRO A 59 1.90 21.32 -24.03
C PRO A 59 2.71 22.61 -24.20
N MET A 60 2.69 23.47 -23.17
CA MET A 60 3.40 24.75 -23.22
C MET A 60 4.92 24.55 -23.25
N LEU A 61 5.46 23.68 -22.40
CA LEU A 61 6.88 23.31 -22.36
C LEU A 61 7.36 22.77 -23.70
N MET A 62 6.59 21.85 -24.29
CA MET A 62 6.93 21.27 -25.59
C MET A 62 6.90 22.34 -26.70
N TYR A 63 5.90 23.22 -26.69
CA TYR A 63 5.81 24.33 -27.62
C TYR A 63 7.00 25.31 -27.47
N LEU A 64 7.36 25.73 -26.25
CA LEU A 64 8.50 26.63 -25.99
C LEU A 64 9.81 26.05 -26.52
N CYS A 65 10.01 24.73 -26.38
CA CYS A 65 11.17 24.04 -26.93
C CYS A 65 11.21 24.13 -28.47
N PHE A 66 10.08 23.92 -29.14
CA PHE A 66 9.98 24.06 -30.60
C PHE A 66 10.08 25.51 -31.07
N GLU A 67 9.52 26.48 -30.33
CA GLU A 67 9.67 27.90 -30.62
C GLU A 67 11.14 28.29 -30.56
N TYR A 68 11.87 27.86 -29.53
CA TYR A 68 13.31 28.12 -29.41
C TYR A 68 14.11 27.56 -30.59
N ILE A 69 13.81 26.33 -31.03
CA ILE A 69 14.49 25.73 -32.20
C ILE A 69 14.32 26.63 -33.44
N ASN A 70 13.17 27.29 -33.58
CA ASN A 70 12.87 28.14 -34.73
C ASN A 70 13.39 29.59 -34.58
N THR A 71 13.23 30.21 -33.40
CA THR A 71 13.48 31.65 -33.20
C THR A 71 14.82 31.95 -32.52
N LYS A 72 15.36 31.00 -31.74
CA LYS A 72 16.58 31.13 -30.92
C LYS A 72 16.53 32.27 -29.90
N THR A 73 15.35 32.68 -29.46
CA THR A 73 15.22 33.74 -28.45
C THR A 73 15.84 33.32 -27.13
N GLU A 74 16.81 34.09 -26.63
CA GLU A 74 17.60 33.77 -25.43
C GLU A 74 16.77 33.67 -24.14
N VAL A 75 15.59 34.30 -24.11
CA VAL A 75 14.67 34.27 -22.96
C VAL A 75 13.93 32.91 -22.86
N LEU A 76 13.77 32.16 -23.96
CA LEU A 76 12.96 30.94 -23.96
C LEU A 76 13.53 29.81 -23.09
N PRO A 77 14.85 29.50 -23.09
CA PRO A 77 15.43 28.54 -22.16
C PRO A 77 15.21 28.92 -20.69
N VAL A 78 15.22 30.21 -20.35
CA VAL A 78 14.94 30.69 -18.99
C VAL A 78 13.47 30.40 -18.61
N LEU A 79 12.54 30.63 -19.54
CA LEU A 79 11.12 30.30 -19.33
C LEU A 79 10.88 28.79 -19.23
N ILE A 80 11.58 27.98 -20.04
CA ILE A 80 11.53 26.51 -19.97
C ILE A 80 12.03 26.05 -18.59
N PHE A 81 13.17 26.55 -18.15
CA PHE A 81 13.75 26.23 -16.85
C PHE A 81 12.82 26.62 -15.69
N GLY A 82 12.28 27.84 -15.71
CA GLY A 82 11.35 28.31 -14.68
C GLY A 82 10.05 27.50 -14.64
N SER A 83 9.51 27.13 -15.80
CA SER A 83 8.32 26.28 -15.90
C SER A 83 8.57 24.87 -15.36
N MET A 84 9.76 24.31 -15.64
CA MET A 84 10.15 23.01 -15.09
C MET A 84 10.40 23.04 -13.58
N LEU A 85 10.96 24.13 -13.04
CA LEU A 85 11.06 24.28 -11.58
C LEU A 85 9.69 24.28 -10.91
N ILE A 86 8.69 24.96 -11.50
CA ILE A 86 7.33 24.95 -10.97
C ILE A 86 6.75 23.54 -11.02
N LEU A 87 6.88 22.85 -12.15
CA LEU A 87 6.38 21.47 -12.30
C LEU A 87 7.02 20.52 -11.28
N ARG A 88 8.33 20.67 -11.05
CA ARG A 88 9.09 19.91 -10.06
C ARG A 88 8.62 20.14 -8.62
N GLN A 89 8.28 21.37 -8.24
CA GLN A 89 7.80 21.66 -6.88
C GLN A 89 6.45 21.00 -6.58
N ILE A 90 5.68 20.72 -7.63
CA ILE A 90 4.38 20.06 -7.52
C ILE A 90 4.57 18.54 -7.51
N ASP A 91 5.29 18.02 -8.52
CA ASP A 91 5.56 16.59 -8.65
C ASP A 91 6.95 16.38 -9.28
N ALA A 92 7.92 16.10 -8.41
CA ALA A 92 9.31 15.91 -8.79
C ALA A 92 9.52 14.69 -9.70
N TYR A 93 8.68 13.66 -9.55
CA TYR A 93 8.76 12.45 -10.35
C TYR A 93 8.22 12.68 -11.76
N SER A 94 7.02 13.26 -11.87
CA SER A 94 6.42 13.60 -13.16
C SER A 94 7.28 14.58 -13.95
N ALA A 95 7.88 15.56 -13.28
CA ALA A 95 8.78 16.53 -13.92
C ALA A 95 9.98 15.84 -14.60
N ALA A 96 10.64 14.90 -13.92
CA ALA A 96 11.79 14.17 -14.46
C ALA A 96 11.43 13.30 -15.68
N VAL A 97 10.23 12.73 -15.69
CA VAL A 97 9.76 11.91 -16.82
C VAL A 97 9.47 12.81 -18.03
N VAL A 98 8.77 13.93 -17.80
CA VAL A 98 8.45 14.91 -18.84
C VAL A 98 9.74 15.48 -19.45
N SER A 99 10.72 15.85 -18.63
CA SER A 99 11.99 16.40 -19.11
C SER A 99 12.74 15.40 -20.01
N ILE A 100 12.91 14.15 -19.55
CA ILE A 100 13.58 13.08 -20.31
C ILE A 100 12.85 12.81 -21.63
N CYS A 101 11.53 12.64 -21.59
CA CYS A 101 10.75 12.37 -22.79
C CYS A 101 10.83 13.52 -23.80
N ILE A 102 10.69 14.77 -23.36
CA ILE A 102 10.80 15.92 -24.27
C ILE A 102 12.22 16.01 -24.85
N VAL A 103 13.28 15.79 -24.07
CA VAL A 103 14.66 15.77 -24.57
C VAL A 103 14.86 14.71 -25.65
N LEU A 104 14.33 13.49 -25.44
CA LEU A 104 14.38 12.42 -26.43
C LEU A 104 13.64 12.82 -27.72
N ILE A 105 12.46 13.44 -27.59
CA ILE A 105 11.69 13.96 -28.74
C ILE A 105 12.49 15.03 -29.49
N LEU A 106 13.14 15.97 -28.79
CA LEU A 106 13.96 17.01 -29.41
C LEU A 106 15.17 16.40 -30.14
N PHE A 107 15.82 15.39 -29.56
CA PHE A 107 16.93 14.68 -30.20
C PHE A 107 16.48 13.94 -31.46
N LEU A 108 15.35 13.22 -31.41
CA LEU A 108 14.75 12.55 -32.57
C LEU A 108 14.39 13.56 -33.66
N TRP A 109 13.76 14.68 -33.30
CA TRP A 109 13.47 15.78 -34.22
C TRP A 109 14.73 16.28 -34.92
N LYS A 110 15.80 16.55 -34.17
CA LYS A 110 17.09 17.00 -34.73
C LYS A 110 17.69 15.96 -35.69
N SER A 111 17.66 14.68 -35.30
CA SER A 111 18.20 13.58 -36.11
C SER A 111 17.48 13.47 -37.46
N VAL A 112 16.14 13.56 -37.44
CA VAL A 112 15.31 13.43 -38.64
C VAL A 112 15.41 14.66 -39.55
N ASN A 113 15.43 15.87 -38.97
CA ASN A 113 15.38 17.12 -39.73
C ASN A 113 16.76 17.69 -40.10
N ARG A 114 17.85 17.11 -39.57
CA ARG A 114 19.24 17.53 -39.81
C ARG A 114 19.48 19.03 -39.56
N ASP A 115 18.74 19.61 -38.60
CA ASP A 115 18.90 21.02 -38.24
C ASP A 115 20.29 21.25 -37.60
N LYS A 116 21.03 22.24 -38.12
CA LYS A 116 22.43 22.54 -37.70
C LYS A 116 22.55 23.18 -36.30
N HIS A 117 21.44 23.63 -35.71
CA HIS A 117 21.34 24.28 -34.39
C HIS A 117 19.95 23.94 -33.79
N GLY A 118 19.65 23.80 -32.49
CA GLY A 118 20.42 23.74 -31.25
C GLY A 118 19.50 23.23 -30.13
N VAL A 119 19.31 21.90 -30.03
CA VAL A 119 18.48 21.24 -29.00
C VAL A 119 19.12 21.23 -27.61
N VAL A 120 20.39 21.65 -27.54
CA VAL A 120 21.22 21.59 -26.32
C VAL A 120 20.71 22.56 -25.26
N ALA A 121 20.46 23.83 -25.61
CA ALA A 121 19.98 24.83 -24.65
C ALA A 121 18.62 24.46 -24.02
N PRO A 122 17.56 24.12 -24.80
CA PRO A 122 16.29 23.68 -24.21
C PRO A 122 16.45 22.35 -23.47
N GLY A 123 17.31 21.44 -23.95
CA GLY A 123 17.58 20.18 -23.25
C GLY A 123 18.23 20.37 -21.88
N ILE A 124 19.21 21.27 -21.76
CA ILE A 124 19.82 21.65 -20.48
C ILE A 124 18.77 22.32 -19.59
N ALA A 125 17.96 23.25 -20.14
CA ALA A 125 16.91 23.92 -19.37
C ALA A 125 15.86 22.95 -18.82
N LEU A 126 15.57 21.85 -19.53
CA LEU A 126 14.66 20.80 -19.08
C LEU A 126 15.27 19.92 -17.99
N LEU A 127 16.56 19.55 -18.10
CA LEU A 127 17.21 18.58 -17.22
C LEU A 127 17.87 19.20 -15.97
N LEU A 128 18.27 20.46 -16.02
CA LEU A 128 18.94 21.12 -14.88
C LEU A 128 18.09 21.10 -13.59
N PRO A 129 16.76 21.33 -13.63
CA PRO A 129 15.89 21.19 -12.47
C PRO A 129 15.95 19.80 -11.83
N ASP A 130 16.16 18.74 -12.62
CA ASP A 130 16.17 17.36 -12.13
C ASP A 130 17.45 17.01 -11.37
N ALA A 131 18.54 17.75 -11.57
CA ALA A 131 19.77 17.58 -10.77
C ALA A 131 19.49 17.78 -9.27
N VAL A 132 18.58 18.68 -8.92
CA VAL A 132 18.15 18.90 -7.54
C VAL A 132 17.35 17.69 -7.03
N THR A 133 16.54 17.07 -7.89
CA THR A 133 15.78 15.86 -7.56
C THR A 133 16.72 14.67 -7.31
N ILE A 134 17.73 14.47 -8.16
CA ILE A 134 18.75 13.42 -7.98
C ILE A 134 19.50 13.61 -6.66
N TYR A 135 19.90 14.85 -6.35
CA TYR A 135 20.55 15.17 -5.08
C TYR A 135 19.63 14.88 -3.88
N GLN A 136 18.37 15.32 -3.93
CA GLN A 136 17.41 15.07 -2.85
C GLN A 136 17.11 13.58 -2.66
N SER A 137 16.99 12.80 -3.73
CA SER A 137 16.84 11.34 -3.63
C SER A 137 18.07 10.65 -3.04
N ALA A 138 19.26 11.20 -3.24
CA ALA A 138 20.49 10.62 -2.70
C ALA A 138 20.70 10.93 -1.21
N VAL A 139 20.16 12.07 -0.73
CA VAL A 139 20.39 12.56 0.64
C VAL A 139 19.21 12.26 1.57
N ASN A 140 18.00 12.08 1.04
CA ASN A 140 16.78 11.87 1.82
C ASN A 140 16.06 10.59 1.35
N GLU A 141 16.20 9.51 2.13
CA GLU A 141 15.57 8.22 1.87
C GLU A 141 14.05 8.33 1.84
N GLU A 142 13.42 9.08 2.76
CA GLU A 142 11.96 9.28 2.77
C GLU A 142 11.48 9.96 1.47
N PHE A 143 12.24 10.95 0.98
CA PHE A 143 11.96 11.58 -0.32
C PHE A 143 12.10 10.60 -1.47
N TYR A 144 13.10 9.72 -1.42
CA TYR A 144 13.28 8.65 -2.41
C TYR A 144 12.11 7.66 -2.39
N TYR A 145 11.75 7.12 -1.22
CA TYR A 145 10.64 6.17 -1.06
C TYR A 145 9.31 6.78 -1.51
N LYS A 146 9.00 8.00 -1.07
CA LYS A 146 7.73 8.67 -1.39
C LYS A 146 7.55 8.94 -2.89
N ASN A 147 8.62 9.30 -3.60
CA ASN A 147 8.54 9.74 -4.99
C ASN A 147 8.94 8.67 -6.01
N PHE A 148 9.85 7.76 -5.68
CA PHE A 148 10.49 6.84 -6.64
C PHE A 148 10.26 5.35 -6.37
N VAL A 149 9.84 4.94 -5.18
CA VAL A 149 9.57 3.51 -4.90
C VAL A 149 8.19 3.12 -5.43
N ALA A 150 8.14 1.96 -6.10
CA ALA A 150 6.94 1.44 -6.73
C ALA A 150 5.88 1.08 -5.67
N SER A 151 4.63 1.50 -5.89
CA SER A 151 3.50 1.02 -5.08
C SER A 151 3.04 -0.35 -5.59
N ASP A 152 2.79 -1.31 -4.69
CA ASP A 152 2.35 -2.68 -5.03
C ASP A 152 1.01 -2.76 -5.78
N ASN A 153 0.23 -1.68 -5.80
CA ASN A 153 -1.03 -1.59 -6.55
C ASN A 153 -0.78 -1.32 -8.05
N SER A 154 -0.21 -2.28 -8.76
CA SER A 154 0.12 -2.13 -10.19
C SER A 154 -1.07 -2.34 -11.12
N VAL A 155 -1.85 -1.27 -11.35
CA VAL A 155 -2.97 -1.29 -12.30
C VAL A 155 -2.44 -1.00 -13.71
N PHE A 156 -2.40 -2.03 -14.54
CA PHE A 156 -1.97 -1.96 -15.94
C PHE A 156 -3.13 -2.26 -16.88
N PHE A 157 -3.43 -1.34 -17.80
CA PHE A 157 -4.54 -1.51 -18.75
C PHE A 157 -4.07 -2.06 -20.10
N SER A 158 -4.92 -2.89 -20.75
CA SER A 158 -4.61 -3.35 -22.10
C SER A 158 -5.02 -2.33 -23.16
N VAL A 159 -4.41 -2.40 -24.34
CA VAL A 159 -4.77 -1.56 -25.51
C VAL A 159 -6.27 -1.67 -25.83
N LYS A 160 -6.85 -2.87 -25.70
CA LYS A 160 -8.27 -3.11 -25.99
C LYS A 160 -9.17 -2.37 -25.01
N ASP A 161 -8.76 -2.30 -23.74
CA ASP A 161 -9.56 -1.68 -22.70
C ASP A 161 -9.52 -0.16 -22.80
N VAL A 162 -8.31 0.39 -23.02
CA VAL A 162 -8.07 1.84 -23.18
C VAL A 162 -8.69 2.41 -24.45
N LEU A 163 -8.87 1.61 -25.50
CA LEU A 163 -9.53 2.01 -26.74
C LEU A 163 -11.01 1.63 -26.79
N ASN A 164 -11.59 1.02 -25.76
CA ASN A 164 -12.99 0.64 -25.74
C ASN A 164 -13.83 1.71 -25.03
N PRO A 165 -14.60 2.55 -25.77
CA PRO A 165 -15.43 3.60 -25.16
C PRO A 165 -16.56 3.04 -24.30
N VAL A 166 -16.84 1.72 -24.38
CA VAL A 166 -17.92 1.06 -23.65
C VAL A 166 -17.41 0.26 -22.44
N TYR A 167 -16.10 0.11 -22.27
CA TYR A 167 -15.52 -0.73 -21.21
C TYR A 167 -15.97 -0.27 -19.81
N ASN A 168 -15.92 1.04 -19.57
CA ASN A 168 -16.28 1.65 -18.30
C ASN A 168 -17.79 1.55 -17.97
N PHE A 169 -18.66 1.19 -18.93
CA PHE A 169 -20.08 0.91 -18.63
C PHE A 169 -20.28 -0.48 -18.04
N LYS A 170 -19.36 -1.43 -18.31
CA LYS A 170 -19.53 -2.84 -17.93
C LYS A 170 -18.74 -3.22 -16.67
N ASN A 171 -17.69 -2.47 -16.36
CA ASN A 171 -16.73 -2.82 -15.31
C ASN A 171 -16.69 -1.73 -14.23
N ALA A 172 -16.56 -2.15 -12.97
CA ALA A 172 -16.45 -1.24 -11.83
C ALA A 172 -15.15 -0.41 -11.86
N GLN A 173 -14.06 -0.98 -12.37
CA GLN A 173 -12.78 -0.29 -12.49
C GLN A 173 -12.83 0.83 -13.53
N ILE A 174 -12.30 1.99 -13.15
CA ILE A 174 -12.23 3.17 -14.01
C ILE A 174 -10.99 3.06 -14.89
N ILE A 175 -11.17 2.86 -16.19
CA ILE A 175 -10.07 2.89 -17.16
C ILE A 175 -10.07 4.24 -17.88
N TYR A 176 -8.89 4.82 -18.07
CA TYR A 176 -8.73 6.01 -18.90
C TYR A 176 -8.93 5.66 -20.36
N TYR A 177 -10.03 6.12 -20.96
CA TYR A 177 -10.27 5.97 -22.39
C TYR A 177 -9.33 6.90 -23.18
N PHE A 178 -8.56 6.35 -24.13
CA PHE A 178 -7.59 7.14 -24.91
C PHE A 178 -8.19 7.81 -26.16
N GLY A 179 -9.24 7.24 -26.72
CA GLY A 179 -9.83 7.72 -27.98
C GLY A 179 -9.35 6.96 -29.21
N ILE A 180 -10.29 6.32 -29.91
CA ILE A 180 -10.03 5.61 -31.17
C ILE A 180 -9.68 6.62 -32.27
N ALA A 181 -10.35 7.77 -32.31
CA ALA A 181 -10.09 8.81 -33.30
C ALA A 181 -8.69 9.40 -33.15
N ILE A 182 -8.19 9.51 -31.92
CA ILE A 182 -6.87 10.06 -31.61
C ILE A 182 -5.76 9.12 -32.10
N ILE A 183 -5.88 7.81 -31.83
CA ILE A 183 -4.88 6.86 -32.31
C ILE A 183 -4.92 6.71 -33.84
N LEU A 184 -6.12 6.76 -34.45
CA LEU A 184 -6.25 6.77 -35.92
C LEU A 184 -5.64 8.03 -36.53
N LEU A 185 -5.82 9.20 -35.91
CA LEU A 185 -5.17 10.44 -36.32
C LEU A 185 -3.65 10.31 -36.24
N ALA A 186 -3.12 9.70 -35.18
CA ALA A 186 -1.68 9.50 -35.03
C ALA A 186 -1.12 8.60 -36.14
N ILE A 187 -1.75 7.46 -36.42
CA ILE A 187 -1.35 6.55 -37.50
C ILE A 187 -1.44 7.24 -38.86
N PHE A 188 -2.54 7.94 -39.11
CA PHE A 188 -2.73 8.70 -40.35
C PHE A 188 -1.67 9.81 -40.52
N GLY A 189 -1.34 10.50 -39.42
CA GLY A 189 -0.29 11.51 -39.36
C GLY A 189 1.09 10.96 -39.69
N VAL A 190 1.47 9.81 -39.14
CA VAL A 190 2.76 9.16 -39.46
C VAL A 190 2.90 8.87 -40.96
N ILE A 191 1.83 8.45 -41.62
CA ILE A 191 1.84 8.03 -43.03
C ILE A 191 1.77 9.22 -43.99
N CYS A 192 0.89 10.19 -43.70
CA CYS A 192 0.51 11.22 -44.67
C CYS A 192 1.10 12.61 -44.38
N SER A 193 1.65 12.86 -43.19
CA SER A 193 2.30 14.14 -42.89
C SER A 193 3.73 14.17 -43.43
N HIS A 194 4.29 15.37 -43.57
CA HIS A 194 5.67 15.53 -44.04
C HIS A 194 6.68 15.15 -42.95
N ARG A 195 7.92 14.87 -43.37
CA ARG A 195 9.01 14.34 -42.54
C ARG A 195 9.31 15.10 -41.23
N LYS A 196 8.94 16.38 -41.15
CA LYS A 196 9.09 17.15 -39.91
C LYS A 196 8.03 16.77 -38.88
N THR A 197 6.76 16.67 -39.28
CA THR A 197 5.64 16.42 -38.36
C THR A 197 5.41 14.94 -38.07
N ASN A 198 5.79 14.05 -39.00
CA ASN A 198 5.52 12.61 -38.85
C ASN A 198 6.25 11.97 -37.66
N ILE A 199 7.45 12.45 -37.32
CA ILE A 199 8.24 11.95 -36.18
C ILE A 199 7.55 12.27 -34.85
N ILE A 200 6.87 13.42 -34.74
CA ILE A 200 6.13 13.77 -33.52
C ILE A 200 4.89 12.87 -33.37
N PHE A 201 4.16 12.58 -34.45
CA PHE A 201 3.08 11.60 -34.41
C PHE A 201 3.58 10.22 -33.99
N PHE A 202 4.75 9.79 -34.50
CA PHE A 202 5.37 8.53 -34.12
C PHE A 202 5.74 8.50 -32.63
N CYS A 203 6.34 9.57 -32.10
CA CYS A 203 6.62 9.69 -30.66
C CYS A 203 5.34 9.56 -29.82
N GLY A 204 4.22 10.15 -30.27
CA GLY A 204 2.93 10.02 -29.60
C GLY A 204 2.45 8.57 -29.51
N ILE A 205 2.58 7.80 -30.60
CA ILE A 205 2.24 6.36 -30.61
C ILE A 205 3.14 5.57 -29.68
N VAL A 206 4.46 5.83 -29.70
CA VAL A 206 5.42 5.14 -28.83
C VAL A 206 5.08 5.40 -27.37
N LEU A 207 4.87 6.66 -26.96
CA LEU A 207 4.51 7.04 -25.60
C LEU A 207 3.20 6.37 -25.15
N PHE A 208 2.19 6.31 -26.03
CA PHE A 208 0.95 5.57 -25.77
C PHE A 208 1.22 4.09 -25.50
N LEU A 209 2.05 3.42 -26.31
CA LEU A 209 2.38 2.01 -26.12
C LEU A 209 3.12 1.76 -24.80
N PHE A 210 3.99 2.68 -24.37
CA PHE A 210 4.65 2.62 -23.07
C PHE A 210 3.69 2.80 -21.88
N ALA A 211 2.50 3.36 -22.10
CA ALA A 211 1.47 3.52 -21.07
C ALA A 211 0.51 2.32 -20.95
N VAL A 212 0.55 1.34 -21.86
CA VAL A 212 -0.42 0.22 -21.94
C VAL A 212 0.26 -1.16 -22.04
N LYS A 213 -0.44 -2.25 -21.73
CA LYS A 213 0.12 -3.61 -21.79
C LYS A 213 0.43 -4.02 -23.24
N PRO A 214 1.53 -4.78 -23.47
CA PRO A 214 2.46 -5.32 -22.48
C PRO A 214 3.64 -4.39 -22.13
N LEU A 215 3.86 -3.32 -22.91
CA LEU A 215 5.06 -2.49 -22.79
C LEU A 215 5.13 -1.74 -21.45
N SER A 216 4.00 -1.29 -20.91
CA SER A 216 3.94 -0.66 -19.58
C SER A 216 4.48 -1.56 -18.47
N VAL A 217 4.19 -2.87 -18.50
CA VAL A 217 4.68 -3.83 -17.49
C VAL A 217 6.20 -3.94 -17.58
N TRP A 218 6.73 -4.10 -18.79
CA TRP A 218 8.16 -4.14 -19.03
C TRP A 218 8.83 -2.83 -18.61
N PHE A 219 8.25 -1.70 -18.98
CA PHE A 219 8.76 -0.37 -18.69
C PHE A 219 8.80 -0.11 -17.17
N VAL A 220 7.70 -0.34 -16.47
CA VAL A 220 7.61 -0.21 -15.01
C VAL A 220 8.63 -1.10 -14.33
N LYS A 221 8.74 -2.37 -14.73
CA LYS A 221 9.72 -3.30 -14.15
C LYS A 221 11.17 -2.85 -14.37
N GLN A 222 11.49 -2.35 -15.57
CA GLN A 222 12.87 -2.01 -15.93
C GLN A 222 13.32 -0.65 -15.39
N SER A 223 12.41 0.32 -15.34
CA SER A 223 12.72 1.70 -14.93
C SER A 223 12.35 2.00 -13.47
N GLY A 224 11.69 1.08 -12.78
CA GLY A 224 11.08 1.35 -11.47
C GLY A 224 9.91 2.32 -11.56
N TYR A 225 9.27 2.43 -12.73
CA TYR A 225 8.27 3.46 -12.95
C TYR A 225 6.98 3.22 -12.16
N ARG A 226 6.47 4.26 -11.50
CA ARG A 226 5.24 4.18 -10.72
C ARG A 226 4.03 3.94 -11.63
N SER A 227 3.40 2.78 -11.51
CA SER A 227 2.27 2.38 -12.37
C SER A 227 1.07 3.32 -12.27
N ASP A 228 0.83 3.91 -11.10
CA ASP A 228 -0.22 4.90 -10.85
C ASP A 228 0.03 6.24 -11.58
N ARG A 229 1.28 6.51 -11.97
CA ARG A 229 1.70 7.73 -12.68
C ARG A 229 1.75 7.57 -14.21
N LEU A 230 1.37 6.42 -14.78
CA LEU A 230 1.40 6.17 -16.23
C LEU A 230 0.55 7.17 -17.05
N TYR A 231 -0.38 7.89 -16.40
CA TYR A 231 -1.14 8.97 -17.02
C TYR A 231 -0.24 10.08 -17.60
N VAL A 232 0.96 10.32 -17.04
CA VAL A 232 1.91 11.34 -17.55
C VAL A 232 2.35 11.01 -18.97
N LEU A 233 2.59 9.72 -19.26
CA LEU A 233 2.92 9.25 -20.61
C LEU A 233 1.74 9.42 -21.57
N LEU A 234 0.50 9.25 -21.09
CA LEU A 234 -0.70 9.53 -21.89
C LEU A 234 -0.84 11.03 -22.20
N ILE A 235 -0.62 11.91 -21.23
CA ILE A 235 -0.62 13.37 -21.45
C ILE A 235 0.45 13.76 -22.48
N LEU A 236 1.66 13.21 -22.37
CA LEU A 236 2.72 13.42 -23.35
C LEU A 236 2.35 12.89 -24.74
N ALA A 237 1.70 11.72 -24.81
CA ALA A 237 1.23 11.14 -26.06
C ALA A 237 0.20 12.05 -26.75
N TYR A 238 -0.83 12.52 -26.02
CA TYR A 238 -1.80 13.49 -26.53
C TYR A 238 -1.13 14.78 -26.99
N THR A 239 -0.21 15.30 -26.17
CA THR A 239 0.53 16.53 -26.45
C THR A 239 1.29 16.41 -27.77
N CYS A 240 1.99 15.29 -28.00
CA CYS A 240 2.67 15.00 -29.26
C CYS A 240 1.69 14.97 -30.44
N ILE A 241 0.61 14.21 -30.33
CA ILE A 241 -0.36 14.03 -31.43
C ILE A 241 -1.01 15.36 -31.80
N PHE A 242 -1.45 16.15 -30.83
CA PHE A 242 -2.11 17.43 -31.09
C PHE A 242 -1.13 18.51 -31.55
N MET A 243 0.09 18.58 -31.01
CA MET A 243 1.09 19.51 -31.55
C MET A 243 1.44 19.16 -32.99
N ALA A 244 1.62 17.88 -33.32
CA ALA A 244 1.86 17.44 -34.68
C ALA A 244 0.69 17.82 -35.60
N PHE A 245 -0.56 17.71 -35.11
CA PHE A 245 -1.75 18.10 -35.87
C PHE A 245 -1.84 19.62 -36.11
N ILE A 246 -1.54 20.48 -35.13
CA ILE A 246 -1.50 21.95 -35.35
C ILE A 246 -0.40 22.33 -36.34
N MET A 247 0.76 21.67 -36.22
CA MET A 247 1.91 21.92 -37.09
C MET A 247 1.74 21.33 -38.50
N TRP A 248 0.72 20.52 -38.73
CA TRP A 248 0.47 19.90 -40.03
C TRP A 248 -0.14 20.89 -41.02
N ASP A 249 0.74 21.56 -41.77
CA ASP A 249 0.36 22.64 -42.66
C ASP A 249 -0.14 22.18 -44.04
N THR A 250 0.27 20.99 -44.51
CA THR A 250 -0.11 20.40 -45.80
C THR A 250 -1.49 19.72 -45.82
N LEU A 251 -2.16 19.60 -44.68
CA LEU A 251 -3.45 18.91 -44.59
C LEU A 251 -4.56 19.71 -45.31
N LYS A 252 -5.29 19.05 -46.21
CA LYS A 252 -6.43 19.69 -46.91
C LYS A 252 -7.53 20.04 -45.91
N VAL A 253 -8.07 21.25 -46.01
CA VAL A 253 -9.13 21.78 -45.11
C VAL A 253 -10.32 20.81 -44.96
N LYS A 254 -10.78 20.20 -46.06
CA LYS A 254 -11.88 19.21 -46.01
C LYS A 254 -11.57 18.00 -45.12
N LEU A 255 -10.32 17.52 -45.17
CA LEU A 255 -9.87 16.38 -44.38
C LEU A 255 -9.63 16.79 -42.93
N GLN A 256 -9.12 18.00 -42.70
CA GLN A 256 -9.01 18.57 -41.36
C GLN A 256 -10.38 18.66 -40.67
N ILE A 257 -11.42 19.13 -41.38
CA ILE A 257 -12.80 19.17 -40.86
C ILE A 257 -13.31 17.76 -40.54
N ALA A 258 -13.06 16.78 -41.42
CA ALA A 258 -13.46 15.39 -41.18
C ALA A 258 -12.79 14.79 -39.91
N VAL A 259 -11.50 15.04 -39.72
CA VAL A 259 -10.77 14.66 -38.49
C VAL A 259 -11.37 15.34 -37.27
N CYS A 260 -11.69 16.63 -37.35
CA CYS A 260 -12.34 17.36 -36.26
C CYS A 260 -13.69 16.73 -35.89
N ILE A 261 -14.54 16.42 -36.88
CA ILE A 261 -15.84 15.77 -36.62
C ILE A 261 -15.63 14.41 -35.93
N LEU A 262 -14.67 13.61 -36.41
CA LEU A 262 -14.39 12.30 -35.83
C LEU A 262 -13.93 12.40 -34.38
N LEU A 263 -13.02 13.34 -34.07
CA LEU A 263 -12.58 13.61 -32.71
C LEU A 263 -13.74 14.03 -31.80
N CYS A 264 -14.65 14.90 -32.25
CA CYS A 264 -15.82 15.28 -31.47
C CYS A 264 -16.72 14.08 -31.13
N ILE A 265 -16.97 13.20 -32.10
CA ILE A 265 -17.79 12.00 -31.89
C ILE A 265 -17.14 11.09 -30.84
N ASP A 266 -15.82 10.93 -30.91
CA ASP A 266 -15.04 10.09 -29.99
C ASP A 266 -15.06 10.60 -28.54
N MET A 267 -15.34 11.90 -28.33
CA MET A 267 -15.48 12.48 -26.99
C MET A 267 -16.85 12.21 -26.34
N VAL A 268 -17.90 11.93 -27.12
CA VAL A 268 -19.27 11.77 -26.59
C VAL A 268 -19.37 10.65 -25.54
N PRO A 269 -18.83 9.43 -25.78
CA PRO A 269 -18.86 8.37 -24.77
C PRO A 269 -18.16 8.77 -23.47
N ALA A 270 -17.06 9.51 -23.57
CA ALA A 270 -16.26 9.93 -22.44
C ALA A 270 -16.95 10.97 -21.56
N ILE A 271 -17.57 11.99 -22.17
CA ILE A 271 -18.38 12.99 -21.46
C ILE A 271 -19.54 12.30 -20.74
N TYR A 272 -20.21 11.36 -21.42
CA TYR A 272 -21.32 10.61 -20.84
C TYR A 272 -20.88 9.74 -19.65
N ILE A 273 -19.74 9.04 -19.75
CA ILE A 273 -19.18 8.24 -18.64
C ILE A 273 -18.79 9.12 -17.45
N ALA A 274 -18.09 10.23 -17.70
CA ALA A 274 -17.66 11.15 -16.64
C ALA A 274 -18.87 11.79 -15.94
N TYR A 275 -19.93 12.13 -16.68
CA TYR A 275 -21.15 12.68 -16.11
C TYR A 275 -21.96 11.64 -15.34
N GLN A 276 -22.14 10.42 -15.88
CA GLN A 276 -22.83 9.34 -15.17
C GLN A 276 -22.08 8.96 -13.88
N LYS A 277 -20.75 8.89 -13.92
CA LYS A 277 -19.94 8.67 -12.72
C LYS A 277 -19.92 9.87 -11.79
N LYS A 278 -20.06 11.10 -12.27
CA LYS A 278 -20.29 12.27 -11.40
C LYS A 278 -21.64 12.18 -10.71
N ASP A 279 -22.72 11.83 -11.38
CA ASP A 279 -24.02 11.63 -10.71
C ASP A 279 -23.94 10.46 -9.74
N SER A 280 -23.26 9.36 -10.10
CA SER A 280 -22.95 8.29 -9.15
C SER A 280 -22.02 8.74 -8.01
N ALA A 281 -21.07 9.65 -8.23
CA ALA A 281 -20.10 10.16 -7.23
C ALA A 281 -20.60 11.41 -6.46
N VAL A 282 -21.71 12.00 -6.88
CA VAL A 282 -22.44 13.07 -6.18
C VAL A 282 -23.56 12.45 -5.35
N ILE A 283 -24.13 11.32 -5.81
CA ILE A 283 -25.00 10.44 -4.99
C ILE A 283 -24.16 9.57 -4.04
N VAL A 284 -22.93 9.22 -4.46
CA VAL A 284 -21.88 8.57 -3.66
C VAL A 284 -20.72 9.54 -3.57
N SER A 285 -20.94 10.71 -2.96
CA SER A 285 -19.76 11.38 -2.41
C SER A 285 -19.26 10.42 -1.35
N ASP A 286 -18.00 10.03 -1.47
CA ASP A 286 -17.36 9.07 -0.58
C ASP A 286 -17.39 9.60 0.87
N ASP A 287 -17.71 10.89 1.08
CA ASP A 287 -18.05 11.47 2.37
C ASP A 287 -19.53 11.29 2.73
N SER A 288 -20.51 11.50 1.84
CA SER A 288 -21.94 11.21 2.15
C SER A 288 -22.24 9.73 2.40
N VAL A 289 -21.56 8.81 1.69
CA VAL A 289 -21.78 7.36 1.85
C VAL A 289 -20.89 6.78 2.95
N SER A 290 -19.68 7.31 3.16
CA SER A 290 -18.92 7.12 4.41
C SER A 290 -19.73 7.57 5.62
N ASP A 291 -20.26 8.79 5.56
CA ASP A 291 -21.10 9.37 6.60
C ASP A 291 -22.37 8.56 6.76
N SER A 292 -22.94 7.97 5.69
CA SER A 292 -24.10 7.09 5.86
C SER A 292 -23.78 5.83 6.68
N ILE A 293 -22.62 5.19 6.48
CA ILE A 293 -22.20 4.04 7.27
C ILE A 293 -21.82 4.45 8.69
N LEU A 294 -21.11 5.58 8.87
CA LEU A 294 -20.76 6.09 10.19
C LEU A 294 -21.99 6.60 10.96
N GLN A 295 -22.96 7.21 10.30
CA GLN A 295 -24.25 7.62 10.89
C GLN A 295 -25.09 6.40 11.26
N GLU A 296 -25.15 5.38 10.40
CA GLU A 296 -25.85 4.13 10.74
C GLU A 296 -25.14 3.40 11.89
N ALA A 297 -23.80 3.41 11.92
CA ALA A 297 -23.02 2.91 13.04
C ALA A 297 -23.39 3.64 14.34
N GLN A 298 -23.41 4.97 14.34
CA GLN A 298 -23.82 5.80 15.48
C GLN A 298 -25.25 5.50 15.93
N ARG A 299 -26.17 5.23 14.99
CA ARG A 299 -27.57 4.92 15.28
C ARG A 299 -27.74 3.52 15.89
N LEU A 300 -26.96 2.55 15.41
CA LEU A 300 -27.01 1.17 15.89
C LEU A 300 -26.34 1.04 17.26
N THR A 301 -25.24 1.76 17.48
CA THR A 301 -24.47 1.75 18.73
C THR A 301 -25.37 1.99 19.94
N LYS A 302 -25.33 1.05 20.89
CA LYS A 302 -26.02 1.13 22.17
C LYS A 302 -25.08 1.46 23.31
N HIS A 303 -23.82 1.01 23.24
CA HIS A 303 -22.85 1.18 24.32
C HIS A 303 -21.60 1.93 23.86
N LYS A 304 -20.76 1.33 23.01
CA LYS A 304 -19.50 1.89 22.51
C LYS A 304 -19.29 1.52 21.04
N MET A 305 -18.80 2.51 20.29
CA MET A 305 -18.44 2.37 18.87
C MET A 305 -16.94 2.57 18.70
N ILE A 306 -16.31 1.77 17.84
CA ILE A 306 -14.93 1.99 17.39
C ILE A 306 -14.85 1.99 15.87
N VAL A 307 -13.96 2.83 15.34
CA VAL A 307 -13.55 2.80 13.93
C VAL A 307 -12.16 2.20 13.86
N ALA A 308 -12.09 0.89 13.67
CA ALA A 308 -10.84 0.16 13.56
C ALA A 308 -10.05 0.63 12.33
N GLY A 309 -8.77 0.97 12.53
CA GLY A 309 -7.89 1.58 11.53
C GLY A 309 -7.67 3.08 11.68
N LYS A 310 -8.41 3.73 12.57
CA LYS A 310 -8.16 5.11 12.99
C LYS A 310 -7.65 5.10 14.42
N THR A 311 -6.43 5.60 14.61
CA THR A 311 -5.87 5.79 15.94
C THR A 311 -6.44 7.07 16.57
N ASP A 312 -6.77 6.99 17.86
CA ASP A 312 -7.26 8.13 18.66
C ASP A 312 -6.45 8.33 19.95
N GLY A 313 -5.35 7.58 20.11
CA GLY A 313 -4.49 7.56 21.28
C GLY A 313 -4.95 6.62 22.39
N SER A 314 -6.06 5.89 22.20
CA SER A 314 -6.42 4.78 23.09
C SER A 314 -5.70 3.49 22.67
N LYS A 315 -5.24 2.72 23.66
CA LYS A 315 -4.54 1.45 23.43
C LYS A 315 -5.33 0.52 22.50
N ILE A 316 -6.64 0.40 22.72
CA ILE A 316 -7.50 -0.47 21.91
C ILE A 316 -7.58 -0.04 20.43
N ALA A 317 -7.55 1.27 20.13
CA ALA A 317 -7.56 1.75 18.76
C ALA A 317 -6.22 1.51 18.05
N ASP A 318 -5.12 1.65 18.78
CA ASP A 318 -3.78 1.37 18.29
C ASP A 318 -3.61 -0.15 18.05
N ASP A 319 -3.96 -0.99 19.03
CA ASP A 319 -3.96 -2.46 18.93
C ASP A 319 -4.82 -2.95 17.76
N ALA A 320 -6.03 -2.38 17.58
CA ALA A 320 -6.92 -2.73 16.48
C ALA A 320 -6.35 -2.30 15.11
N ALA A 321 -5.68 -1.14 15.04
CA ALA A 321 -5.06 -0.67 13.81
C ALA A 321 -3.87 -1.57 13.40
N GLU A 322 -3.01 -1.94 14.34
CA GLU A 322 -1.89 -2.85 14.12
C GLU A 322 -2.37 -4.24 13.69
N ALA A 323 -3.33 -4.82 14.42
CA ALA A 323 -3.87 -6.14 14.07
C ALA A 323 -4.53 -6.15 12.68
N MET A 324 -5.20 -5.07 12.26
CA MET A 324 -5.74 -5.00 10.90
C MET A 324 -4.66 -4.94 9.81
N ASP A 325 -3.54 -4.26 10.07
CA ASP A 325 -2.41 -4.18 9.14
C ASP A 325 -1.72 -5.55 8.97
N LEU A 326 -1.68 -6.33 10.06
CA LEU A 326 -1.18 -7.70 10.06
C LEU A 326 -2.18 -8.74 9.51
N GLY A 327 -3.46 -8.37 9.41
CA GLY A 327 -4.55 -9.25 8.96
C GLY A 327 -5.18 -10.10 10.07
N GLU A 328 -4.89 -9.79 11.34
CA GLU A 328 -5.38 -10.49 12.53
C GLU A 328 -6.76 -9.98 12.97
N TYR A 329 -7.75 -10.16 12.08
CA TYR A 329 -9.10 -9.63 12.30
C TYR A 329 -9.83 -10.27 13.49
N LEU A 330 -9.50 -11.51 13.86
CA LEU A 330 -10.13 -12.16 15.01
C LEU A 330 -9.77 -11.44 16.31
N TYR A 331 -8.49 -11.08 16.47
CA TYR A 331 -8.02 -10.28 17.60
C TYR A 331 -8.75 -8.93 17.68
N VAL A 332 -8.96 -8.25 16.53
CA VAL A 332 -9.70 -6.98 16.50
C VAL A 332 -11.09 -7.13 17.13
N PHE A 333 -11.87 -8.13 16.70
CA PHE A 333 -13.22 -8.33 17.22
C PHE A 333 -13.23 -8.82 18.68
N ASP A 334 -12.29 -9.68 19.08
CA ASP A 334 -12.10 -10.14 20.47
C ASP A 334 -11.84 -8.94 21.40
N ARG A 335 -10.80 -8.14 21.12
CA ARG A 335 -10.44 -7.00 21.96
C ARG A 335 -11.51 -5.94 22.00
N CYS A 336 -12.22 -5.72 20.88
CA CYS A 336 -13.38 -4.84 20.84
C CYS A 336 -14.49 -5.34 21.77
N LEU A 337 -14.84 -6.62 21.71
CA LEU A 337 -15.89 -7.20 22.56
C LEU A 337 -15.50 -7.18 24.03
N ALA A 338 -14.28 -7.59 24.37
CA ALA A 338 -13.74 -7.56 25.72
C ALA A 338 -13.70 -6.14 26.32
N SER A 339 -13.58 -5.11 25.46
CA SER A 339 -13.63 -3.69 25.84
C SER A 339 -15.05 -3.07 25.75
N GLU A 340 -16.06 -3.92 25.55
CA GLU A 340 -17.49 -3.62 25.49
C GLU A 340 -17.92 -2.79 24.25
N TYR A 341 -17.19 -2.85 23.14
CA TYR A 341 -17.60 -2.21 21.89
C TYR A 341 -18.66 -3.03 21.18
N ASP A 342 -19.93 -2.63 21.26
CA ASP A 342 -21.01 -3.32 20.55
C ASP A 342 -21.04 -3.02 19.04
N THR A 343 -20.35 -1.96 18.60
CA THR A 343 -20.30 -1.57 17.19
C THR A 343 -18.87 -1.36 16.71
N VAL A 344 -18.49 -2.09 15.66
CA VAL A 344 -17.15 -2.05 15.06
C VAL A 344 -17.28 -1.65 13.60
N VAL A 345 -16.61 -0.55 13.24
CA VAL A 345 -16.49 -0.08 11.86
C VAL A 345 -15.07 -0.35 11.38
N ILE A 346 -14.92 -1.23 10.39
CA ILE A 346 -13.63 -1.55 9.78
C ILE A 346 -13.34 -0.54 8.67
N GLN A 347 -12.21 0.18 8.76
CA GLN A 347 -11.70 1.01 7.67
C GLN A 347 -10.93 0.14 6.67
N LYS A 348 -11.52 -0.11 5.50
CA LYS A 348 -11.01 -1.10 4.54
C LYS A 348 -9.63 -0.77 3.99
N SER A 349 -9.30 0.52 3.84
CA SER A 349 -7.99 0.98 3.37
C SER A 349 -6.83 0.66 4.31
N LYS A 350 -7.13 0.23 5.55
CA LYS A 350 -6.17 -0.07 6.62
C LYS A 350 -6.04 -1.58 6.89
N MET A 351 -6.77 -2.40 6.14
CA MET A 351 -6.64 -3.86 6.18
C MET A 351 -5.45 -4.31 5.34
N ARG A 352 -4.73 -5.35 5.78
CA ARG A 352 -3.56 -5.94 5.09
C ARG A 352 -3.73 -6.04 3.58
N ASN A 353 -4.78 -6.74 3.11
CA ASN A 353 -5.08 -6.89 1.68
C ASN A 353 -6.32 -6.11 1.23
N LYS A 354 -6.70 -5.05 1.96
CA LYS A 354 -7.86 -4.19 1.67
C LYS A 354 -9.13 -5.04 1.48
N ASP A 355 -9.98 -4.73 0.49
CA ASP A 355 -11.24 -5.43 0.24
C ASP A 355 -11.11 -6.95 0.00
N SER A 356 -9.92 -7.45 -0.36
CA SER A 356 -9.68 -8.88 -0.57
C SER A 356 -9.89 -9.70 0.71
N ASP A 357 -9.64 -9.12 1.88
CA ASP A 357 -9.75 -9.81 3.17
C ASP A 357 -11.18 -9.80 3.74
N MET A 358 -12.16 -9.17 3.08
CA MET A 358 -13.52 -9.02 3.62
C MET A 358 -14.19 -10.36 4.00
N GLN A 359 -13.85 -11.47 3.34
CA GLN A 359 -14.34 -12.79 3.76
C GLN A 359 -13.73 -13.24 5.09
N MET A 360 -12.44 -13.01 5.31
CA MET A 360 -11.76 -13.29 6.57
C MET A 360 -12.31 -12.43 7.69
N VAL A 361 -12.50 -11.12 7.45
CA VAL A 361 -13.13 -10.18 8.40
C VAL A 361 -14.51 -10.67 8.82
N LYS A 362 -15.38 -11.04 7.87
CA LYS A 362 -16.71 -11.56 8.17
C LYS A 362 -16.67 -12.86 8.98
N LYS A 363 -15.70 -13.74 8.69
CA LYS A 363 -15.50 -14.99 9.42
C LYS A 363 -15.03 -14.73 10.86
N ALA A 364 -14.12 -13.78 11.04
CA ALA A 364 -13.64 -13.33 12.35
C ALA A 364 -14.77 -12.70 13.17
N ALA A 365 -15.47 -11.71 12.61
CA ALA A 365 -16.64 -11.06 13.23
C ALA A 365 -17.66 -12.08 13.75
N LYS A 366 -17.98 -13.08 12.90
CA LYS A 366 -18.96 -14.12 13.24
C LYS A 366 -18.52 -14.99 14.42
N LYS A 367 -17.21 -15.23 14.62
CA LYS A 367 -16.73 -16.02 15.77
C LYS A 367 -16.95 -15.31 17.09
N GLU A 368 -16.88 -13.98 17.08
CA GLU A 368 -17.15 -13.10 18.22
C GLU A 368 -18.60 -12.59 18.25
N ASN A 369 -19.50 -13.28 17.53
CA ASN A 369 -20.93 -12.97 17.45
C ASN A 369 -21.28 -11.55 16.94
N TYR A 370 -20.39 -10.90 16.20
CA TYR A 370 -20.71 -9.69 15.44
C TYR A 370 -21.36 -10.04 14.10
N LYS A 371 -22.48 -9.38 13.82
CA LYS A 371 -23.16 -9.45 12.53
C LYS A 371 -22.62 -8.40 11.58
N PHE A 372 -22.37 -8.80 10.34
CA PHE A 372 -22.19 -7.86 9.25
C PHE A 372 -23.50 -7.13 8.94
N VAL A 373 -23.48 -5.80 9.00
CA VAL A 373 -24.66 -4.95 8.75
C VAL A 373 -24.65 -4.41 7.33
N ALA A 374 -23.58 -3.70 6.96
CA ALA A 374 -23.46 -3.01 5.68
C ALA A 374 -21.99 -2.74 5.33
N SER A 375 -21.71 -2.40 4.08
CA SER A 375 -20.39 -1.91 3.66
C SER A 375 -20.51 -0.97 2.48
N ASN A 376 -19.58 -0.03 2.36
CA ASN A 376 -19.36 0.79 1.18
C ASN A 376 -17.90 0.67 0.70
N GLU A 377 -17.37 1.60 -0.10
CA GLU A 377 -15.99 1.56 -0.58
C GLU A 377 -14.94 1.77 0.55
N LYS A 378 -15.24 2.61 1.54
CA LYS A 378 -14.31 2.96 2.65
C LYS A 378 -14.44 2.07 3.88
N TYR A 379 -15.64 1.65 4.23
CA TYR A 379 -16.00 1.09 5.53
C TYR A 379 -16.83 -0.18 5.42
N ALA A 380 -16.70 -1.04 6.43
CA ALA A 380 -17.59 -2.17 6.67
C ALA A 380 -18.07 -2.12 8.14
N LEU A 381 -19.38 -2.21 8.33
CA LEU A 381 -20.04 -2.06 9.63
C LEU A 381 -20.46 -3.40 10.19
N PHE A 382 -20.13 -3.61 11.46
CA PHE A 382 -20.49 -4.76 12.25
C PHE A 382 -21.12 -4.35 13.58
N ASN A 383 -22.11 -5.10 14.03
CA ASN A 383 -22.80 -4.86 15.29
C ASN A 383 -23.04 -6.18 16.03
N GLN A 384 -22.93 -6.14 17.35
CA GLN A 384 -23.11 -7.29 18.23
C GLN A 384 -24.62 -7.59 18.38
N GLU A 385 -25.05 -8.82 18.06
CA GLU A 385 -26.46 -9.23 18.09
C GLU A 385 -27.05 -9.33 19.51
N GLU A 386 -26.23 -9.64 20.52
CA GLU A 386 -26.67 -9.93 21.88
C GLU A 386 -26.74 -8.68 22.77
N CYS A 387 -26.25 -7.53 22.28
CA CYS A 387 -26.21 -6.26 23.00
C CYS A 387 -27.44 -5.39 22.69
N GLU A 388 -28.65 -5.90 22.91
CA GLU A 388 -29.89 -5.12 22.70
C GLU A 388 -30.13 -4.05 23.78
N GLU A 389 -29.49 -4.16 24.96
CA GLU A 389 -29.64 -3.25 26.09
C GLU A 389 -28.49 -2.24 26.24
N LYS A 390 -28.77 -1.06 26.82
CA LYS A 390 -27.80 0.05 26.96
C LYS A 390 -26.67 -0.22 27.97
N SER A 391 -26.78 -1.27 28.79
CA SER A 391 -25.78 -1.61 29.81
C SER A 391 -25.56 -3.12 29.86
N PHE A 392 -24.46 -3.56 29.25
CA PHE A 392 -23.92 -4.91 29.40
C PHE A 392 -22.49 -4.82 29.95
N GLU A 393 -21.98 -5.94 30.45
CA GLU A 393 -20.59 -6.15 30.83
C GLU A 393 -20.13 -7.44 30.16
N VAL A 394 -18.89 -7.46 29.68
CA VAL A 394 -18.31 -8.66 29.07
C VAL A 394 -17.34 -9.30 30.04
N LYS A 395 -17.62 -10.56 30.40
CA LYS A 395 -16.69 -11.40 31.15
C LYS A 395 -15.91 -12.27 30.18
N SER A 396 -14.62 -12.00 30.06
CA SER A 396 -13.73 -12.76 29.17
C SER A 396 -12.99 -13.85 29.94
N ALA A 397 -13.02 -15.06 29.41
CA ALA A 397 -12.23 -16.20 29.87
C ALA A 397 -11.23 -16.59 28.77
N TYR A 398 -9.98 -16.18 29.00
CA TYR A 398 -8.85 -16.51 28.13
C TYR A 398 -8.21 -17.83 28.55
N ARG A 399 -7.74 -18.61 27.58
CA ARG A 399 -7.10 -19.91 27.84
C ARG A 399 -5.64 -19.77 28.24
N ALA A 400 -4.98 -18.68 27.86
CA ALA A 400 -3.59 -18.44 28.18
C ALA A 400 -3.37 -17.02 28.70
N ILE A 401 -2.27 -16.84 29.43
CA ILE A 401 -1.75 -15.53 29.83
C ILE A 401 -0.32 -15.38 29.32
N GLY A 402 -0.02 -14.23 28.72
CA GLY A 402 1.33 -13.85 28.34
C GLY A 402 1.89 -12.79 29.28
N ILE A 403 3.14 -12.95 29.71
CA ILE A 403 3.82 -12.05 30.65
C ILE A 403 5.15 -11.58 30.04
N GLY A 404 5.33 -10.26 29.99
CA GLY A 404 6.51 -9.58 29.47
C GLY A 404 6.20 -8.65 28.28
N ASP A 405 7.20 -7.89 27.84
CA ASP A 405 7.03 -6.87 26.79
C ASP A 405 6.99 -7.41 25.36
N ASN A 406 7.36 -8.68 25.15
CA ASN A 406 7.37 -9.35 23.84
C ASN A 406 6.22 -10.36 23.66
N VAL A 407 5.04 -10.05 24.20
CA VAL A 407 3.83 -10.90 24.13
C VAL A 407 2.86 -10.45 23.05
N HIS A 408 2.79 -9.13 22.80
CA HIS A 408 1.72 -8.49 22.05
C HIS A 408 1.49 -9.09 20.65
N GLN A 409 2.57 -9.25 19.89
CA GLN A 409 2.52 -9.82 18.54
C GLN A 409 1.95 -11.26 18.52
N LEU A 410 2.33 -12.08 19.51
CA LEU A 410 1.80 -13.44 19.60
C LEU A 410 0.32 -13.44 20.03
N ALA A 411 -0.09 -12.52 20.88
CA ALA A 411 -1.49 -12.38 21.29
C ALA A 411 -2.40 -11.96 20.12
N MET A 412 -1.90 -11.18 19.17
CA MET A 412 -2.64 -10.87 17.93
C MET A 412 -2.93 -12.13 17.10
N ILE A 413 -1.93 -13.01 16.97
CA ILE A 413 -2.06 -14.27 16.23
C ILE A 413 -2.89 -15.29 17.02
N TYR A 414 -2.77 -15.30 18.35
CA TYR A 414 -3.53 -16.18 19.24
C TYR A 414 -4.36 -15.35 20.23
N PRO A 415 -5.56 -14.88 19.83
CA PRO A 415 -6.41 -14.01 20.67
C PRO A 415 -6.79 -14.62 22.01
N GLN A 416 -6.65 -15.93 22.15
CA GLN A 416 -6.83 -16.70 23.38
C GLN A 416 -5.81 -16.36 24.49
N ILE A 417 -4.76 -15.61 24.15
CA ILE A 417 -3.75 -15.10 25.08
C ILE A 417 -4.23 -13.76 25.67
N TYR A 418 -4.36 -13.73 26.99
CA TYR A 418 -4.50 -12.49 27.74
C TYR A 418 -3.13 -11.85 27.93
N GLU A 419 -2.97 -10.59 27.54
CA GLU A 419 -1.77 -9.82 27.82
C GLU A 419 -1.78 -9.37 29.28
N GLY A 420 -0.83 -9.88 30.06
CA GLY A 420 -0.66 -9.50 31.46
C GLY A 420 -0.34 -8.00 31.61
N THR A 421 -0.78 -7.42 32.72
CA THR A 421 -0.59 -5.98 32.99
C THR A 421 0.78 -5.65 33.57
N GLU A 422 1.48 -6.66 34.08
CA GLU A 422 2.80 -6.55 34.72
C GLU A 422 3.81 -7.42 33.97
N ASN A 423 5.00 -6.88 33.73
CA ASN A 423 6.09 -7.64 33.10
C ASN A 423 6.86 -8.51 34.12
N ASN A 424 6.71 -8.24 35.41
CA ASN A 424 7.40 -8.98 36.46
C ASN A 424 6.56 -10.18 36.92
N ILE A 425 7.10 -11.40 36.75
CA ILE A 425 6.42 -12.66 37.06
C ILE A 425 6.05 -12.78 38.54
N GLU A 426 6.79 -12.11 39.44
CA GLU A 426 6.53 -12.11 40.88
C GLU A 426 5.29 -11.30 41.29
N LYS A 427 4.72 -10.51 40.37
CA LYS A 427 3.45 -9.80 40.60
C LYS A 427 2.23 -10.72 40.50
N TYR A 428 2.41 -11.92 39.95
CA TYR A 428 1.34 -12.89 39.77
C TYR A 428 1.41 -13.97 40.85
N SER A 429 0.22 -14.40 41.31
CA SER A 429 0.13 -15.51 42.24
C SER A 429 0.01 -16.85 41.50
N VAL A 430 0.52 -17.93 42.11
CA VAL A 430 0.35 -19.30 41.56
C VAL A 430 -1.13 -19.62 41.33
N SER A 431 -2.01 -19.23 42.25
CA SER A 431 -3.46 -19.45 42.11
C SER A 431 -4.10 -18.71 40.95
N GLU A 432 -3.53 -17.57 40.55
CA GLU A 432 -3.99 -16.80 39.40
C GLU A 432 -3.50 -17.43 38.10
N LEU A 433 -2.20 -17.72 38.01
CA LEU A 433 -1.60 -18.38 36.85
C LEU A 433 -2.22 -19.75 36.58
N SER A 434 -2.59 -20.47 37.64
CA SER A 434 -3.23 -21.80 37.54
C SER A 434 -4.65 -21.79 36.97
N LYS A 435 -5.24 -20.61 36.70
CA LYS A 435 -6.54 -20.51 36.03
C LYS A 435 -6.44 -20.66 34.51
N TYR A 436 -5.23 -20.53 33.98
CA TYR A 436 -4.95 -20.63 32.55
C TYR A 436 -4.45 -22.03 32.21
N ASP A 437 -4.76 -22.49 30.99
CA ASP A 437 -4.20 -23.70 30.42
C ASP A 437 -2.68 -23.54 30.19
N THR A 438 -2.29 -22.33 29.73
CA THR A 438 -0.90 -21.99 29.37
C THR A 438 -0.48 -20.62 29.91
N VAL A 439 0.74 -20.55 30.47
CA VAL A 439 1.46 -19.32 30.79
C VAL A 439 2.60 -19.17 29.79
N TYR A 440 2.59 -18.09 29.02
CA TYR A 440 3.64 -17.73 28.07
C TYR A 440 4.52 -16.61 28.64
N LEU A 441 5.84 -16.83 28.72
CA LEU A 441 6.80 -15.87 29.24
C LEU A 441 7.69 -15.39 28.10
N SER A 442 7.68 -14.10 27.79
CA SER A 442 8.48 -13.49 26.71
C SER A 442 8.77 -12.03 27.03
N GLY A 443 10.04 -11.70 27.29
CA GLY A 443 10.39 -10.36 27.75
C GLY A 443 9.99 -10.07 29.20
N PHE A 444 9.81 -11.13 30.00
CA PHE A 444 9.45 -11.01 31.41
C PHE A 444 10.63 -10.56 32.26
N THR A 445 10.34 -10.05 33.46
CA THR A 445 11.35 -9.61 34.44
C THR A 445 11.13 -10.29 35.78
N TYR A 446 12.16 -10.24 36.63
CA TYR A 446 12.10 -10.64 38.03
C TYR A 446 13.04 -9.79 38.88
N ASP A 447 12.77 -9.73 40.18
CA ASP A 447 13.63 -9.09 41.17
C ASP A 447 14.49 -10.12 41.91
N ASP A 448 13.91 -11.26 42.26
CA ASP A 448 14.57 -12.41 42.87
C ASP A 448 14.34 -13.65 41.98
N LYS A 449 15.45 -14.15 41.42
CA LYS A 449 15.42 -15.30 40.51
C LYS A 449 14.84 -16.56 41.16
N ASP A 450 15.20 -16.85 42.41
CA ASP A 450 14.74 -18.06 43.09
C ASP A 450 13.23 -17.98 43.39
N ALA A 451 12.74 -16.79 43.74
CA ALA A 451 11.31 -16.55 43.92
C ALA A 451 10.54 -16.72 42.61
N ALA A 452 11.03 -16.13 41.51
CA ALA A 452 10.44 -16.26 40.18
C ALA A 452 10.43 -17.71 39.69
N GLU A 453 11.55 -18.42 39.81
CA GLU A 453 11.65 -19.84 39.47
C GLU A 453 10.68 -20.69 40.31
N LYS A 454 10.52 -20.37 41.59
CA LYS A 454 9.58 -21.06 42.47
C LYS A 454 8.13 -20.85 42.02
N ILE A 455 7.74 -19.65 41.63
CA ILE A 455 6.38 -19.37 41.10
C ILE A 455 6.13 -20.21 39.85
N VAL A 456 7.09 -20.26 38.93
CA VAL A 456 6.98 -21.05 37.69
C VAL A 456 6.84 -22.54 38.01
N ARG A 457 7.71 -23.09 38.87
CA ARG A 457 7.63 -24.52 39.26
C ARG A 457 6.35 -24.86 40.03
N ASP A 458 5.89 -23.98 40.91
CA ASP A 458 4.67 -24.24 41.68
C ASP A 458 3.41 -24.12 40.82
N THR A 459 3.44 -23.31 39.76
CA THR A 459 2.39 -23.22 38.74
C THR A 459 2.35 -24.48 37.87
N ASP A 460 3.51 -24.98 37.42
CA ASP A 460 3.62 -26.26 36.70
C ASP A 460 3.06 -27.44 37.52
N LYS A 461 3.35 -27.50 38.83
CA LYS A 461 2.77 -28.51 39.74
C LYS A 461 1.24 -28.50 39.82
N LYS A 462 0.59 -27.40 39.42
CA LYS A 462 -0.88 -27.31 39.32
C LYS A 462 -1.42 -27.81 37.98
N GLY A 463 -0.55 -28.22 37.06
CA GLY A 463 -0.89 -28.76 35.76
C GLY A 463 -0.95 -27.72 34.64
N THR A 464 -0.60 -26.46 34.92
CA THR A 464 -0.57 -25.39 33.92
C THR A 464 0.67 -25.52 33.05
N LYS A 465 0.50 -25.46 31.73
CA LYS A 465 1.62 -25.46 30.79
C LYS A 465 2.36 -24.14 30.85
N ILE A 466 3.68 -24.19 30.79
CA ILE A 466 4.55 -23.02 30.79
C ILE A 466 5.41 -23.05 29.55
N VAL A 467 5.38 -21.97 28.77
CA VAL A 467 6.18 -21.79 27.57
C VAL A 467 7.04 -20.55 27.76
N ILE A 468 8.35 -20.74 27.72
CA ILE A 468 9.33 -19.68 27.92
C ILE A 468 10.01 -19.39 26.58
N ASN A 469 9.83 -18.17 26.09
CA ASN A 469 10.59 -17.65 24.98
C ASN A 469 12.00 -17.28 25.48
N ALA A 470 12.97 -18.10 25.11
CA ALA A 470 14.35 -18.00 25.58
C ALA A 470 15.09 -16.80 24.99
N ASP A 471 14.69 -16.34 23.79
CA ASP A 471 15.34 -15.23 23.11
C ASP A 471 15.20 -13.90 23.88
N HIS A 472 14.08 -13.75 24.60
CA HIS A 472 13.75 -12.57 25.41
C HIS A 472 13.79 -12.90 26.91
N MET A 473 14.66 -13.81 27.33
CA MET A 473 14.81 -14.17 28.73
C MET A 473 15.64 -13.12 29.47
N PRO A 474 15.24 -12.68 30.68
CA PRO A 474 15.98 -11.67 31.42
C PRO A 474 17.36 -12.17 31.85
N TYR A 475 18.34 -11.26 31.83
CA TYR A 475 19.67 -11.51 32.36
C TYR A 475 19.65 -11.49 33.90
N ASP A 476 20.43 -12.38 34.51
CA ASP A 476 20.72 -12.29 35.94
C ASP A 476 21.40 -10.94 36.26
N LYS A 477 20.82 -10.17 37.18
CA LYS A 477 21.29 -8.82 37.54
C LYS A 477 22.73 -8.83 38.08
N ILE A 478 23.17 -9.94 38.69
CA ILE A 478 24.48 -10.09 39.31
C ILE A 478 25.47 -10.73 38.33
N THR A 479 25.15 -11.92 37.81
CA THR A 479 26.10 -12.69 37.00
C THR A 479 26.10 -12.30 35.52
N ARG A 480 25.10 -11.53 35.06
CA ARG A 480 24.90 -11.15 33.65
C ARG A 480 24.78 -12.35 32.70
N ASN A 481 24.40 -13.52 33.21
CA ASN A 481 24.15 -14.70 32.40
C ASN A 481 22.65 -14.86 32.17
N MET A 482 22.26 -15.35 30.98
CA MET A 482 20.89 -15.77 30.69
C MET A 482 20.70 -17.21 31.18
N VAL A 483 20.33 -17.35 32.45
CA VAL A 483 20.04 -18.66 33.05
C VAL A 483 18.75 -18.57 33.85
N PHE A 484 17.80 -19.45 33.57
CA PHE A 484 16.54 -19.57 34.31
C PHE A 484 16.09 -21.04 34.38
N LEU A 485 15.65 -21.48 35.55
CA LEU A 485 15.24 -22.86 35.85
C LEU A 485 16.32 -23.93 35.57
N GLY A 486 17.59 -23.53 35.55
CA GLY A 486 18.72 -24.40 35.20
C GLY A 486 18.99 -24.50 33.68
N VAL A 487 18.23 -23.79 32.85
CA VAL A 487 18.49 -23.67 31.41
C VAL A 487 19.36 -22.45 31.15
N SER A 488 20.48 -22.64 30.46
CA SER A 488 21.36 -21.54 30.04
C SER A 488 21.21 -21.26 28.55
N CYS A 489 21.12 -19.99 28.18
CA CYS A 489 20.97 -19.55 26.79
C CYS A 489 22.26 -18.92 26.26
N ASN A 490 22.62 -19.25 25.03
CA ASN A 490 23.78 -18.70 24.32
C ASN A 490 23.33 -18.12 22.99
N SER A 491 23.85 -16.95 22.64
CA SER A 491 23.50 -16.28 21.39
C SER A 491 23.98 -17.04 20.16
N ILE A 492 23.18 -16.98 19.11
CA ILE A 492 23.51 -17.45 17.77
C ILE A 492 22.92 -16.49 16.74
N SER A 493 23.54 -16.42 15.57
CA SER A 493 23.10 -15.59 14.45
C SER A 493 22.86 -16.44 13.22
N PHE A 494 21.83 -16.08 12.46
CA PHE A 494 21.45 -16.70 11.19
C PHE A 494 21.40 -15.64 10.11
N GLU A 495 21.77 -16.02 8.90
CA GLU A 495 21.73 -15.15 7.72
C GLU A 495 20.82 -15.78 6.67
N ASN A 496 19.91 -14.99 6.10
CA ASN A 496 18.94 -15.34 5.05
C ASN A 496 17.86 -16.38 5.40
N GLY A 497 18.10 -17.26 6.37
CA GLY A 497 17.13 -18.25 6.81
C GLY A 497 17.70 -19.19 7.87
N TYR A 498 16.84 -20.03 8.44
CA TYR A 498 17.30 -21.10 9.32
C TYR A 498 17.92 -22.26 8.52
N PRO A 499 18.88 -23.00 9.10
CA PRO A 499 19.26 -24.31 8.59
C PRO A 499 18.07 -25.28 8.69
N ASN A 500 18.20 -26.47 8.10
CA ASN A 500 17.19 -27.52 8.26
C ASN A 500 16.98 -27.83 9.74
N LEU A 501 15.77 -27.55 10.23
CA LEU A 501 15.40 -27.78 11.61
C LEU A 501 14.92 -29.22 11.76
N ILE A 502 15.20 -29.84 12.89
CA ILE A 502 14.62 -31.12 13.27
C ILE A 502 13.68 -30.85 14.44
N ILE A 503 12.37 -31.03 14.24
CA ILE A 503 11.33 -30.82 15.27
C ILE A 503 10.54 -32.13 15.41
N ASP A 504 10.45 -32.64 16.63
CA ASP A 504 9.80 -33.92 16.96
C ASP A 504 10.23 -35.06 16.02
N ASN A 505 11.54 -35.18 15.79
CA ASN A 505 12.20 -36.15 14.91
C ASN A 505 11.81 -36.05 13.43
N LYS A 506 11.34 -34.90 12.98
CA LYS A 506 11.05 -34.62 11.57
C LYS A 506 11.85 -33.42 11.09
N GLU A 507 12.37 -33.53 9.89
CA GLU A 507 12.99 -32.40 9.21
C GLU A 507 11.92 -31.38 8.81
N VAL A 508 12.16 -30.12 9.15
CA VAL A 508 11.32 -28.95 8.88
C VAL A 508 12.19 -27.93 8.19
N VAL A 509 11.82 -27.59 6.96
CA VAL A 509 12.46 -26.54 6.16
C VAL A 509 11.53 -25.33 6.22
N THR A 510 12.02 -24.26 6.84
CA THR A 510 11.24 -23.03 7.04
C THR A 510 11.33 -22.11 5.83
N GLU A 511 10.44 -21.12 5.78
CA GLU A 511 10.57 -19.98 4.87
C GLU A 511 11.85 -19.18 5.14
N LEU A 512 12.30 -18.45 4.11
CA LEU A 512 13.44 -17.54 4.21
C LEU A 512 13.08 -16.30 5.04
N PHE A 513 14.09 -15.62 5.58
CA PHE A 513 13.90 -14.34 6.27
C PHE A 513 13.49 -13.24 5.29
N ASP A 514 12.79 -12.23 5.82
CA ASP A 514 12.37 -11.06 5.02
C ASP A 514 13.61 -10.39 4.40
N SER A 515 13.49 -9.95 3.13
CA SER A 515 14.60 -9.31 2.41
C SER A 515 15.11 -8.04 3.07
N ASN A 516 14.32 -7.39 3.92
CA ASN A 516 14.71 -6.20 4.69
C ASN A 516 15.34 -6.55 6.05
N TYR A 517 15.24 -7.80 6.49
CA TYR A 517 15.72 -8.30 7.79
C TYR A 517 16.40 -9.67 7.62
N GLN A 518 17.54 -9.69 6.91
CA GLN A 518 18.25 -10.93 6.58
C GLN A 518 19.12 -11.48 7.72
N ASP A 519 19.41 -10.68 8.74
CA ASP A 519 20.22 -11.07 9.89
C ASP A 519 19.33 -11.23 11.12
N TRP A 520 19.26 -12.46 11.66
CA TRP A 520 18.48 -12.77 12.86
C TRP A 520 19.41 -13.20 13.98
N GLN A 521 19.23 -12.62 15.16
CA GLN A 521 19.92 -13.00 16.37
C GLN A 521 18.93 -13.66 17.32
N GLY A 522 19.23 -14.90 17.70
CA GLY A 522 18.44 -15.65 18.69
C GLY A 522 19.34 -16.38 19.67
N VAL A 523 18.77 -17.35 20.38
CA VAL A 523 19.51 -18.18 21.35
C VAL A 523 19.29 -19.66 21.15
N TYR A 524 20.31 -20.44 21.49
CA TYR A 524 20.20 -21.88 21.72
C TYR A 524 20.41 -22.21 23.20
N MET A 525 19.97 -23.40 23.61
CA MET A 525 19.80 -23.74 25.02
C MET A 525 20.62 -24.97 25.43
N ASN A 526 21.15 -24.91 26.64
CA ASN A 526 21.70 -26.06 27.36
C ASN A 526 20.94 -26.28 28.66
N GLY A 527 20.93 -27.53 29.17
CA GLY A 527 20.26 -27.88 30.43
C GLY A 527 18.81 -28.37 30.27
N LEU A 528 18.32 -28.52 29.03
CA LEU A 528 17.05 -29.17 28.74
C LEU A 528 17.12 -30.67 29.10
N LYS A 529 16.05 -31.21 29.71
CA LYS A 529 15.95 -32.66 29.99
C LYS A 529 15.49 -33.45 28.77
N LYS A 530 14.59 -32.87 27.98
CA LYS A 530 14.11 -33.44 26.72
C LYS A 530 14.26 -32.39 25.62
N VAL A 531 14.99 -32.75 24.57
CA VAL A 531 15.15 -31.91 23.38
C VAL A 531 14.11 -32.33 22.36
N ASN A 532 13.28 -31.38 21.94
CA ASN A 532 12.22 -31.56 20.95
C ASN A 532 12.58 -30.93 19.61
N GLY A 533 13.44 -29.91 19.60
CA GLY A 533 13.93 -29.30 18.38
C GLY A 533 15.40 -28.89 18.45
N TYR A 534 16.13 -29.23 17.37
CA TYR A 534 17.53 -28.91 17.20
C TYR A 534 17.88 -28.79 15.71
N PHE A 535 19.00 -28.14 15.39
CA PHE A 535 19.65 -28.26 14.09
C PHE A 535 21.08 -28.77 14.29
N THR A 536 21.72 -29.25 13.22
CA THR A 536 23.07 -29.78 13.29
C THR A 536 24.08 -28.80 12.71
N GLU A 537 25.10 -28.46 13.49
CA GLU A 537 26.22 -27.61 13.09
C GLU A 537 27.52 -28.31 13.49
N ASP A 538 28.46 -28.47 12.56
CA ASP A 538 29.74 -29.18 12.77
C ASP A 538 29.60 -30.57 13.45
N GLY A 539 28.54 -31.30 13.10
CA GLY A 539 28.24 -32.62 13.67
C GLY A 539 27.74 -32.59 15.12
N LYS A 540 27.41 -31.41 15.66
CA LYS A 540 26.79 -31.23 16.98
C LYS A 540 25.34 -30.81 16.82
N ASN A 541 24.48 -31.32 17.70
CA ASN A 541 23.09 -30.90 17.77
C ASN A 541 22.97 -29.67 18.65
N ILE A 542 22.50 -28.57 18.08
CA ILE A 542 22.26 -27.30 18.75
C ILE A 542 20.76 -27.20 19.06
N ALA A 543 20.41 -27.27 20.34
CA ALA A 543 19.01 -27.35 20.78
C ALA A 543 18.36 -25.96 20.87
N PHE A 544 17.19 -25.81 20.26
CA PHE A 544 16.40 -24.57 20.29
C PHE A 544 14.97 -24.78 20.79
N LEU A 545 14.54 -26.02 21.01
CA LEU A 545 13.21 -26.32 21.52
C LEU A 545 13.27 -27.55 22.43
N GLY A 546 12.63 -27.48 23.59
CA GLY A 546 12.56 -28.62 24.50
C GLY A 546 11.99 -28.27 25.85
N SER A 547 12.15 -29.18 26.81
CA SER A 547 11.55 -29.07 28.14
C SER A 547 12.49 -29.52 29.25
N ILE A 548 12.24 -28.99 30.45
CA ILE A 548 12.91 -29.41 31.70
C ILE A 548 11.99 -30.21 32.63
N ASP A 549 10.69 -30.21 32.35
CA ASP A 549 9.66 -30.98 33.04
C ASP A 549 8.49 -31.22 32.08
N ASP A 550 7.49 -31.99 32.49
CA ASP A 550 6.38 -32.39 31.62
C ASP A 550 5.62 -31.19 31.01
N ASN A 551 5.50 -30.07 31.74
CA ASN A 551 4.79 -28.88 31.24
C ASN A 551 5.63 -27.61 31.09
N ILE A 552 6.93 -27.61 31.44
CA ILE A 552 7.80 -26.43 31.28
C ILE A 552 8.65 -26.57 30.02
N ASN A 553 8.27 -25.79 29.01
CA ASN A 553 8.83 -25.81 27.67
C ASN A 553 9.58 -24.50 27.39
N PHE A 554 10.64 -24.60 26.60
CA PHE A 554 11.44 -23.48 26.14
C PHE A 554 11.55 -23.51 24.62
N VAL A 555 11.55 -22.33 24.00
CA VAL A 555 11.78 -22.12 22.57
C VAL A 555 12.77 -20.99 22.39
N GLY A 556 13.70 -21.14 21.46
CA GLY A 556 14.72 -20.15 21.12
C GLY A 556 14.78 -19.87 19.62
N ILE A 557 15.95 -19.43 19.16
CA ILE A 557 16.31 -19.04 17.79
C ILE A 557 15.39 -17.99 17.16
N GLU A 558 14.59 -17.29 17.97
CA GLU A 558 13.60 -16.30 17.55
C GLU A 558 12.45 -16.93 16.73
N LEU A 559 12.20 -18.24 16.93
CA LEU A 559 11.27 -19.04 16.11
C LEU A 559 9.84 -18.50 16.14
N ILE A 560 9.38 -18.00 17.29
CA ILE A 560 8.03 -17.44 17.44
C ILE A 560 7.89 -16.15 16.61
N SER A 561 8.86 -15.26 16.68
CA SER A 561 8.80 -13.99 15.95
C SER A 561 8.97 -14.22 14.45
N HIS A 562 9.77 -15.21 14.05
CA HIS A 562 9.86 -15.64 12.65
C HIS A 562 8.49 -16.10 12.15
N TYR A 563 7.83 -17.01 12.88
CA TYR A 563 6.48 -17.44 12.55
C TYR A 563 5.49 -16.28 12.48
N ALA A 564 5.60 -15.32 13.41
CA ALA A 564 4.72 -14.15 13.44
C ALA A 564 4.90 -13.21 12.24
N MET A 565 6.07 -13.19 11.62
CA MET A 565 6.34 -12.39 10.43
C MET A 565 5.98 -13.13 9.13
N THR A 566 6.34 -14.40 9.03
CA THR A 566 6.23 -15.17 7.78
C THR A 566 4.91 -15.89 7.62
N TYR A 567 4.18 -16.14 8.71
CA TYR A 567 3.02 -17.03 8.73
C TYR A 567 3.35 -18.42 8.16
N ASP A 568 4.57 -18.90 8.39
CA ASP A 568 5.06 -20.18 7.88
C ASP A 568 4.18 -21.34 8.36
N ASP A 569 3.39 -21.89 7.43
CA ASP A 569 2.47 -23.01 7.67
C ASP A 569 3.21 -24.28 8.16
N THR A 570 4.50 -24.42 7.86
CA THR A 570 5.31 -25.56 8.33
C THR A 570 5.58 -25.47 9.84
N LEU A 571 5.67 -24.25 10.38
CA LEU A 571 5.88 -23.98 11.80
C LEU A 571 4.58 -23.92 12.59
N LYS A 572 3.45 -23.59 11.95
CA LYS A 572 2.14 -23.46 12.59
C LYS A 572 1.81 -24.61 13.56
N LYS A 573 1.93 -25.85 13.08
CA LYS A 573 1.63 -27.03 13.90
C LYS A 573 2.55 -27.17 15.11
N CYS A 574 3.82 -26.76 14.97
CA CYS A 574 4.78 -26.75 16.07
C CYS A 574 4.36 -25.71 17.12
N ILE A 575 4.04 -24.49 16.70
CA ILE A 575 3.64 -23.39 17.61
C ILE A 575 2.29 -23.70 18.29
N ASP A 576 1.29 -24.20 17.55
CA ASP A 576 0.01 -24.65 18.10
C ASP A 576 0.22 -25.69 19.21
N SER A 577 1.07 -26.68 18.96
CA SER A 577 1.39 -27.75 19.92
C SER A 577 2.13 -27.23 21.14
N LEU A 578 3.11 -26.34 20.91
CA LEU A 578 3.88 -25.68 21.97
C LEU A 578 2.94 -24.92 22.90
N LEU A 579 2.07 -24.07 22.36
CA LEU A 579 1.15 -23.24 23.14
C LEU A 579 -0.05 -24.02 23.68
N GLY A 580 -0.47 -25.12 23.03
CA GLY A 580 -1.74 -25.79 23.33
C GLY A 580 -2.97 -24.99 22.87
N LEU A 581 -2.77 -24.11 21.90
CA LEU A 581 -3.74 -23.16 21.35
C LEU A 581 -3.87 -23.37 19.84
N LYS A 582 -4.88 -22.74 19.24
CA LYS A 582 -5.03 -22.70 17.77
C LYS A 582 -5.39 -21.30 17.35
N GLN A 583 -4.72 -20.81 16.32
CA GLN A 583 -4.95 -19.48 15.74
C GLN A 583 -6.43 -19.25 15.36
N GLU A 584 -7.17 -20.30 14.96
CA GLU A 584 -8.56 -20.16 14.57
C GLU A 584 -9.56 -20.18 15.73
N ASP A 585 -9.16 -20.45 16.95
CA ASP A 585 -10.10 -20.56 18.06
C ASP A 585 -10.30 -19.17 18.72
N ALA A 586 -11.56 -18.78 18.90
CA ALA A 586 -11.93 -17.57 19.62
C ALA A 586 -11.78 -17.75 21.15
N PRO A 587 -11.52 -16.67 21.90
CA PRO A 587 -11.70 -16.66 23.35
C PRO A 587 -13.16 -16.85 23.74
N LEU A 588 -13.42 -17.12 25.02
CA LEU A 588 -14.78 -17.26 25.54
C LEU A 588 -15.20 -15.93 26.18
N HIS A 589 -16.25 -15.32 25.64
CA HIS A 589 -16.87 -14.12 26.20
C HIS A 589 -18.30 -14.42 26.66
N GLU A 590 -18.62 -14.01 27.88
CA GLU A 590 -19.99 -14.03 28.41
C GLU A 590 -20.50 -12.59 28.52
N ILE A 591 -21.57 -12.28 27.80
CA ILE A 591 -22.23 -10.97 27.87
C ILE A 591 -23.26 -11.01 29.01
N VAL A 592 -23.03 -10.20 30.04
CA VAL A 592 -23.89 -10.08 31.21
C VAL A 592 -24.69 -8.79 31.14
N ILE A 593 -26.02 -8.91 31.04
CA ILE A 593 -26.92 -7.77 31.01
C ILE A 593 -27.06 -7.19 32.43
N LYS A 594 -26.78 -5.89 32.59
CA LYS A 594 -26.97 -5.19 33.87
C LYS A 594 -28.42 -4.74 33.98
N ASN A 595 -29.25 -5.53 34.66
CA ASN A 595 -30.57 -5.08 35.10
C ASN A 595 -30.37 -3.94 36.12
N LYS A 596 -30.93 -2.76 35.82
CA LYS A 596 -30.94 -1.60 36.73
C LYS A 596 -31.77 -1.85 37.99
#